data_AF-A0A2V6K8C2-F1
#
_entry.id   AF-A0A2V6K8C2-F1
#
_cell.length_a   1.000
_cell.length_b   1.000
_cell.length_c   1.000
_cell.angle_alpha   90.00
_cell.angle_beta   90.00
_cell.angle_gamma   90.00
#
_symmetry.space_group_name_H-M   'P 1'
#
loop_
_entity.id
_entity.type
_entity.pdbx_description
1 polymer ?
#
loop_
_entity_poly.entity_id
_entity_poly.type
_entity_poly.pdbx_seq_one_letter_code
_entity_poly.pdbx_strand_id
1 'polypeptide(L)' 'MACQEDPPCKSSRMENFICVQCGTQFAESAQPPPSCPICADERQFVRHSGQEWTTLKRLAANHHNRFEEEAPRL' A
#
# COMPACT_ATOMS: atom_id res chain seq x y z
N MET A 1 2.67 -12.60 42.43
CA MET A 1 3.71 -12.22 41.47
C MET A 1 3.00 -11.97 40.15
N ALA A 2 2.45 -10.76 40.01
CA ALA A 2 1.62 -10.39 38.87
C ALA A 2 2.55 -10.00 37.72
N CYS A 3 2.52 -10.78 36.64
CA CYS A 3 3.06 -10.35 35.35
C CYS A 3 2.14 -9.22 34.87
N GLN A 4 2.61 -7.99 35.02
CA GLN A 4 1.90 -6.79 34.59
C GLN A 4 1.72 -6.83 33.07
N GLU A 5 0.48 -6.65 32.63
CA GLU A 5 0.10 -6.49 31.23
C GLU A 5 0.82 -5.27 30.64
N ASP A 6 1.45 -5.45 29.48
CA ASP A 6 2.16 -4.39 28.78
C ASP A 6 1.22 -3.19 28.51
N PRO A 7 1.65 -1.94 28.78
CA PRO A 7 0.86 -0.77 28.45
C PRO A 7 0.67 -0.66 26.92
N PRO A 8 -0.46 -0.15 26.40
CA PRO A 8 -0.57 0.11 24.96
C PRO A 8 0.39 1.25 24.62
N CYS A 9 1.57 0.87 24.14
CA CYS A 9 2.57 1.80 23.65
C CYS A 9 1.98 2.52 22.44
N LYS A 10 1.46 3.73 22.70
CA LYS A 10 1.13 4.84 21.79
C LYS A 10 1.14 4.45 20.31
N SER A 11 -0.06 4.29 19.74
CA SER A 11 -0.35 4.06 18.32
C SER A 11 0.68 4.74 17.38
N SER A 12 1.67 3.98 16.96
CA SER A 12 2.25 4.17 15.65
C SER A 12 1.11 3.94 14.66
N ARG A 13 0.90 4.86 13.71
CA ARG A 13 -0.12 4.65 12.68
C ARG A 13 0.35 3.49 11.81
N MET A 14 -0.19 2.31 12.08
CA MET A 14 -0.03 1.15 11.22
C MET A 14 -0.86 1.41 9.96
N GLU A 15 -0.25 1.28 8.80
CA GLU A 15 -0.90 1.47 7.51
C GLU A 15 -0.58 0.29 6.59
N ASN A 16 -1.52 -0.04 5.71
CA ASN A 16 -1.24 -0.93 4.59
C ASN A 16 -0.68 -0.10 3.42
N PHE A 17 0.59 -0.31 3.10
CA PHE A 17 1.27 0.44 2.04
C PHE A 17 1.01 -0.21 0.68
N ILE A 18 0.77 0.64 -0.31
CA ILE A 18 0.51 0.26 -1.70
C ILE A 18 1.64 0.82 -2.55
N CYS A 19 2.28 -0.02 -3.36
CA CYS A 19 3.29 0.45 -4.31
C CYS A 19 2.61 1.28 -5.41
N VAL A 20 3.07 2.51 -5.63
CA VAL A 20 2.52 3.40 -6.68
C VAL A 20 2.72 2.83 -8.08
N GLN A 21 3.77 2.01 -8.27
CA GLN A 21 4.11 1.46 -9.58
C GLN A 21 3.26 0.24 -9.96
N CYS A 22 3.24 -0.80 -9.13
CA CYS A 22 2.53 -2.05 -9.45
C CYS A 22 1.14 -2.16 -8.81
N GLY A 23 0.76 -1.27 -7.89
CA GLY A 23 -0.52 -1.31 -7.19
C GLY A 23 -0.65 -2.39 -6.12
N THR A 24 0.39 -3.19 -5.86
CA THR A 24 0.33 -4.21 -4.80
C THR A 24 0.29 -3.59 -3.41
N GLN A 25 -0.65 -4.05 -2.59
CA GLN A 25 -0.75 -3.73 -1.17
C GLN A 25 0.06 -4.74 -0.34
N PHE A 26 0.78 -4.24 0.66
CA PHE A 26 1.54 -5.03 1.63
C PHE A 26 0.84 -5.00 3.00
N ALA A 27 1.23 -5.94 3.86
CA ALA A 27 0.70 -6.05 5.22
C ALA A 27 0.93 -4.78 6.04
N GLU A 28 0.13 -4.63 7.09
CA GLU A 28 0.13 -3.46 7.95
C GLU A 28 1.48 -3.25 8.64
N SER A 29 2.01 -2.03 8.59
CA SER A 29 3.28 -1.68 9.22
C SER A 29 3.35 -0.20 9.58
N ALA A 30 4.32 0.15 10.45
CA ALA A 30 4.58 1.54 10.82
C ALA A 30 5.20 2.37 9.68
N GLN A 31 5.87 1.69 8.77
CA GLN A 31 6.68 2.26 7.70
C GLN A 31 6.55 1.38 6.46
N PRO A 32 6.64 1.94 5.25
CA PRO A 32 6.59 1.14 4.04
C PRO A 32 7.75 0.14 3.99
N PRO A 33 7.59 -0.97 3.25
CA PRO A 33 8.70 -1.87 2.95
C PRO A 33 9.89 -1.09 2.34
N PRO A 34 11.14 -1.50 2.61
CA PRO A 34 12.33 -0.83 2.07
C PRO A 34 12.37 -0.87 0.54
N SER A 35 11.78 -1.92 -0.05
CA SER A 35 11.55 -2.04 -1.48
C SER A 35 10.33 -2.92 -1.77
N CYS A 36 9.72 -2.71 -2.93
CA CYS A 36 8.70 -3.56 -3.51
C CYS A 36 9.39 -4.74 -4.22
N PRO A 37 9.26 -5.99 -3.72
CA PRO A 37 9.89 -7.15 -4.35
C PRO A 37 9.36 -7.43 -5.76
N ILE A 38 8.11 -7.02 -6.05
CA ILE A 38 7.52 -7.15 -7.38
C ILE A 38 8.22 -6.20 -8.35
N CYS A 39 8.38 -4.92 -7.99
CA CYS A 39 9.06 -3.96 -8.86
C CYS A 39 10.59 -4.15 -8.90
N ALA A 40 11.16 -4.92 -7.97
CA ALA A 40 12.56 -5.31 -7.99
C ALA A 40 12.81 -6.54 -8.89
N ASP A 41 11.76 -7.24 -9.30
CA ASP A 41 11.85 -8.32 -10.28
C ASP A 41 12.20 -7.75 -11.66
N GLU A 42 13.21 -8.34 -12.32
CA GLU A 42 13.75 -7.88 -13.61
C GLU A 42 12.72 -7.88 -14.75
N ARG A 43 11.61 -8.62 -14.60
CA ARG A 43 10.52 -8.67 -15.58
C ARG A 43 9.64 -7.43 -15.52
N GLN A 44 9.74 -6.63 -14.46
CA GLN A 44 8.91 -5.46 -14.25
C GLN A 44 9.60 -4.18 -14.72
N PHE A 45 8.81 -3.27 -15.30
CA PHE A 45 9.29 -1.93 -15.64
C PHE A 45 9.59 -1.13 -14.37
N VAL A 46 10.83 -0.65 -14.26
CA VAL A 46 11.27 0.22 -13.16
C VAL A 46 10.95 1.67 -13.48
N ARG A 47 10.21 2.36 -12.60
CA ARG A 47 9.98 3.81 -12.73
C ARG A 47 11.30 4.58 -12.62
N HIS A 48 11.44 5.61 -13.46
CA HIS A 48 12.57 6.53 -13.39
C HIS A 48 12.67 7.31 -12.07
N SER A 49 11.55 7.58 -11.39
CA SER A 49 11.53 8.25 -10.08
C SER A 49 11.89 7.33 -8.91
N GLY A 50 12.17 6.05 -9.17
CA GLY A 50 12.37 5.05 -8.14
C GLY A 50 11.04 4.50 -7.61
N GLN A 51 11.11 3.85 -6.44
CA GLN A 51 9.95 3.23 -5.81
C GLN A 51 9.26 4.20 -4.86
N GLU A 52 7.94 4.31 -5.00
CA GLU A 52 7.10 5.19 -4.21
C GLU A 52 5.94 4.41 -3.57
N TRP A 53 5.48 4.92 -2.43
CA TRP A 53 4.44 4.29 -1.62
C TRP A 53 3.27 5.24 -1.39
N THR A 54 2.07 4.70 -1.47
CA THR A 54 0.81 5.34 -1.09
C THR A 54 0.04 4.44 -0.12
N THR A 55 -1.14 4.87 0.30
CA THR A 55 -2.07 4.05 1.11
C THR A 55 -3.48 4.20 0.59
N LEU A 56 -4.36 3.29 0.96
CA LEU A 56 -5.77 3.36 0.56
C LEU A 56 -6.40 4.70 0.95
N LYS A 57 -6.07 5.21 2.14
CA LYS A 57 -6.53 6.53 2.62
C LYS A 57 -6.07 7.67 1.72
N ARG A 58 -4.81 7.66 1.26
CA ARG A 58 -4.28 8.68 0.35
C ARG A 58 -4.91 8.60 -1.03
N LEU A 59 -5.13 7.39 -1.55
CA LEU A 59 -5.80 7.19 -2.85
C LEU A 59 -7.25 7.67 -2.81
N ALA A 60 -8.01 7.32 -1.77
CA ALA A 60 -9.41 7.69 -1.62
C ALA A 60 -9.65 9.21 -1.50
N ALA A 61 -8.62 10.00 -1.19
CA ALA A 61 -8.74 11.45 -1.09
C ALA A 61 -8.97 12.12 -2.47
N ASN A 62 -8.54 11.49 -3.56
CA ASN A 62 -8.61 12.07 -4.90
C ASN A 62 -8.98 11.07 -6.02
N HIS A 63 -9.18 9.79 -5.70
CA HIS A 63 -9.63 8.76 -6.64
C HIS A 63 -10.97 8.18 -6.19
N HIS A 64 -11.79 7.79 -7.17
CA HIS A 64 -13.06 7.10 -6.94
C HIS A 64 -13.24 5.98 -7.97
N ASN A 65 -13.93 4.92 -7.56
CA ASN A 65 -14.27 3.83 -8.47
C ASN A 65 -15.38 4.30 -9.42
N ARG A 66 -15.23 3.97 -10.70
CA ARG A 66 -16.24 4.21 -11.74
C ARG A 66 -16.57 2.87 -12.38
N PHE A 67 -17.86 2.57 -12.48
CA PHE A 67 -18.35 1.28 -12.98
C PHE A 67 -19.03 1.50 -14.34
N GLU A 68 -18.31 1.05 -15.37
CA GLU A 68 -18.63 1.04 -16.80
C GLU A 68 -19.31 -0.23 -17.29
N GLU A 69 -20.26 -0.18 -18.21
CA GLU A 69 -20.45 -1.29 -19.15
C GLU A 69 -19.48 -1.09 -20.32
N GLU A 70 -18.50 -1.99 -20.47
CA GLU A 70 -17.41 -1.86 -21.47
C GLU A 70 -17.92 -1.99 -22.91
N ALA A 71 -18.99 -2.78 -23.12
CA ALA A 71 -19.50 -3.09 -24.45
C ALA A 71 -21.03 -3.30 -24.44
N PRO A 72 -21.83 -2.25 -24.24
CA PRO A 72 -23.29 -2.36 -24.07
C PRO A 72 -24.04 -2.88 -25.31
N ARG A 73 -23.35 -3.07 -26.43
CA ARG A 73 -23.95 -3.42 -27.74
C ARG A 73 -23.13 -4.46 -28.52
N LEU A 74 -22.20 -5.15 -27.87
CA LEU A 74 -21.60 -6.38 -28.42
C LEU A 74 -22.36 -7.59 -27.91
#